data_AF-A0A0M8MDF1-F1
#
_entry.id   AF-A0A0M8MDF1-F1
#
_cell.length_a   1.000
_cell.length_b   1.000
_cell.length_c   1.000
_cell.angle_alpha   90.00
_cell.angle_beta   90.00
_cell.angle_gamma   90.00
#
_symmetry.space_group_name_H-M   'P 1'
#
loop_
_entity.id
_entity.type
_entity.pdbx_description
1 polymer ?
#
loop_
_entity_poly.entity_id
_entity_poly.type
_entity_poly.pdbx_seq_one_letter_code
_entity_poly.pdbx_strand_id
1 'polypeptide(L)'
;MKKLLFVILIPALFSCKEMPKQPKHPVVEEVAEEPTLAVTTFPLADVPEDMIGCTTGLFLSQHDKTKNNFVFINDFEENAIVGINGKQVKFKLEESPEGSHTYIYGAEGYKLTIKITKEVQSGYENADVEAEFLLQRGSSILRKTLVGYRGC
;
A
#
# COMPACT_ATOMS: atom_id res chain seq x y z
N MET A 1 -2.43 -1.62 80.13
CA MET A 1 -3.90 -1.70 79.93
C MET A 1 -4.18 -1.96 78.45
N LYS A 2 -4.99 -2.98 78.12
CA LYS A 2 -6.01 -3.03 77.03
C LYS A 2 -5.54 -2.56 75.62
N LYS A 3 -5.60 -3.33 74.54
CA LYS A 3 -6.56 -4.36 74.13
C LYS A 3 -5.97 -5.22 72.99
N LEU A 4 -6.19 -6.52 73.15
CA LEU A 4 -6.17 -7.56 72.13
C LEU A 4 -7.22 -7.23 71.05
N LEU A 5 -6.86 -7.29 69.76
CA LEU A 5 -7.85 -7.37 68.67
C LEU A 5 -7.55 -8.61 67.83
N PHE A 6 -8.38 -9.63 68.03
CA PHE A 6 -8.49 -10.80 67.19
C PHE A 6 -9.13 -10.39 65.85
N VAL A 7 -8.41 -10.56 64.74
CA VAL A 7 -9.00 -10.52 63.40
C VAL A 7 -9.39 -11.96 63.05
N ILE A 8 -10.69 -12.21 63.06
CA ILE A 8 -11.30 -13.49 62.71
C ILE A 8 -11.29 -13.64 61.19
N LEU A 9 -10.65 -14.72 60.71
CA LEU A 9 -10.66 -15.15 59.33
C LEU A 9 -12.01 -15.84 59.05
N ILE A 10 -12.83 -15.29 58.16
CA ILE A 10 -14.06 -15.93 57.68
C ILE A 10 -13.76 -16.59 56.33
N PRO A 11 -13.77 -17.93 56.21
CA PRO A 11 -13.77 -18.57 54.91
C PRO A 11 -15.17 -18.46 54.30
N ALA A 12 -15.33 -17.55 53.33
CA ALA A 12 -16.51 -17.52 52.48
C ALA A 12 -16.49 -18.78 51.59
N LEU A 13 -17.30 -19.77 51.96
CA LEU A 13 -17.64 -20.91 51.11
C LEU A 13 -18.47 -20.39 49.92
N PHE A 14 -17.78 -19.94 48.88
CA PHE A 14 -18.40 -19.75 47.57
C PHE A 14 -18.71 -21.12 46.97
N SER A 15 -19.94 -21.56 47.20
CA SER A 15 -20.57 -22.63 46.42
C SER A 15 -20.71 -22.13 44.98
N CYS A 16 -19.72 -22.47 44.14
CA CYS A 16 -19.83 -22.34 42.69
C CYS A 16 -20.94 -23.27 42.21
N LYS A 17 -22.13 -22.71 41.98
CA LYS A 17 -23.09 -23.31 41.06
C LYS A 17 -22.43 -23.32 39.68
N GLU A 18 -22.11 -24.50 39.17
CA GLU A 18 -21.76 -24.67 37.76
C GLU A 18 -22.93 -24.17 36.91
N MET A 19 -22.71 -23.06 36.21
CA MET A 19 -23.63 -22.60 35.19
C MET A 19 -23.57 -23.56 33.99
N PRO A 20 -24.72 -23.92 33.40
CA PRO A 20 -24.75 -24.75 32.21
C PRO A 20 -24.00 -24.06 31.07
N LYS A 21 -22.95 -24.72 30.57
CA LYS A 21 -22.22 -24.33 29.35
C LYS A 21 -23.24 -24.22 28.22
N GLN A 22 -23.50 -23.00 27.76
CA GLN A 22 -24.19 -22.79 26.49
C GLN A 22 -23.40 -23.48 25.38
N PRO A 23 -24.08 -24.18 24.45
CA PRO A 23 -23.44 -24.75 23.29
C PRO A 23 -22.82 -23.62 22.48
N LYS A 24 -21.50 -23.65 22.33
CA LYS A 24 -20.76 -22.75 21.43
C LYS A 24 -21.30 -23.01 20.02
N HIS A 25 -22.16 -22.11 19.54
CA HIS A 25 -22.38 -22.02 18.10
C HIS A 25 -21.03 -21.79 17.44
N PRO A 26 -20.70 -22.54 16.37
CA PRO A 26 -19.49 -22.27 15.60
C PRO A 26 -19.62 -20.86 15.05
N VAL A 27 -18.73 -19.97 15.52
CA VAL A 27 -18.48 -18.68 14.87
C VAL A 27 -17.90 -19.04 13.52
N VAL A 28 -18.75 -19.02 12.49
CA VAL A 28 -18.30 -19.06 11.11
C VAL A 28 -17.58 -17.74 10.90
N GLU A 29 -16.26 -17.79 10.98
CA GLU A 29 -15.39 -16.67 10.63
C GLU A 29 -15.62 -16.41 9.14
N GLU A 30 -16.34 -15.33 8.84
CA GLU A 30 -16.58 -14.86 7.48
C GLU A 30 -15.21 -14.51 6.89
N VAL A 31 -14.68 -15.42 6.07
CA VAL A 31 -13.44 -15.20 5.33
C VAL A 31 -13.73 -14.07 4.35
N ALA A 32 -13.43 -12.84 4.74
CA ALA A 32 -13.52 -11.68 3.88
C ALA A 32 -12.64 -11.94 2.66
N GLU A 33 -13.27 -12.06 1.49
CA GLU A 33 -12.60 -12.28 0.22
C GLU A 33 -11.66 -11.09 -0.03
N GLU A 34 -10.36 -11.35 -0.22
CA GLU A 34 -9.42 -10.27 -0.47
C GLU A 34 -9.80 -9.55 -1.78
N PRO A 35 -9.92 -8.21 -1.76
CA PRO A 35 -10.33 -7.47 -2.95
C PRO A 35 -9.30 -7.68 -4.07
N THR A 36 -9.79 -8.03 -5.27
CA THR A 36 -8.93 -8.18 -6.45
C THR A 36 -8.17 -6.87 -6.71
N LEU A 37 -6.86 -6.98 -6.95
CA LEU A 37 -6.01 -5.84 -7.30
C LEU A 37 -6.24 -5.43 -8.75
N ALA A 38 -6.70 -4.21 -8.97
CA ALA A 38 -6.75 -3.57 -10.27
C ALA A 38 -6.03 -2.21 -10.21
N VAL A 39 -5.22 -1.94 -11.23
CA VAL A 39 -4.72 -0.58 -11.48
C VAL A 39 -5.80 0.23 -12.17
N THR A 40 -5.93 1.48 -11.76
CA THR A 40 -6.79 2.48 -12.38
C THR A 40 -5.97 3.69 -12.77
N THR A 41 -6.42 4.43 -13.77
CA THR A 41 -5.79 5.68 -14.15
C THR A 41 -6.43 6.87 -13.45
N PHE A 42 -5.68 7.96 -13.30
CA PHE A 42 -6.15 9.25 -12.78
C PHE A 42 -5.53 10.41 -13.59
N PRO A 43 -6.25 11.53 -13.77
CA PRO A 43 -5.75 12.66 -14.54
C PRO A 43 -4.70 13.47 -13.77
N LEU A 44 -3.90 14.26 -14.51
CA LEU A 44 -2.95 15.22 -13.92
C LEU A 44 -3.59 16.18 -12.90
N ALA A 45 -4.84 16.57 -13.13
CA ALA A 45 -5.57 17.49 -12.24
C ALA A 45 -5.76 16.94 -10.82
N ASP A 46 -5.66 15.63 -10.64
CA ASP A 46 -5.79 14.97 -9.36
C ASP A 46 -4.41 14.73 -8.69
N VAL A 47 -3.32 15.21 -9.30
CA VAL A 47 -1.98 15.16 -8.72
C VAL A 47 -1.76 16.40 -7.84
N PRO A 48 -1.36 16.22 -6.56
CA PRO A 48 -1.00 17.34 -5.70
C PRO A 48 0.11 18.20 -6.30
N GLU A 49 0.00 19.53 -6.18
CA GLU A 49 0.96 20.47 -6.77
C GLU A 49 2.38 20.28 -6.24
N ASP A 50 2.54 19.84 -4.99
CA ASP A 50 3.82 19.55 -4.36
C ASP A 50 4.52 18.31 -4.93
N MET A 51 3.84 17.52 -5.78
CA MET A 51 4.41 16.39 -6.49
C MET A 51 4.76 16.71 -7.96
N ILE A 52 4.57 17.96 -8.38
CA ILE A 52 4.86 18.42 -9.74
C ILE A 52 6.30 18.94 -9.78
N GLY A 53 7.20 18.18 -10.38
CA GLY A 53 8.62 18.51 -10.47
C GLY A 53 9.39 17.44 -11.24
N CYS A 54 10.56 17.07 -10.73
CA CYS A 54 11.33 15.95 -11.27
C CYS A 54 10.58 14.65 -11.02
N THR A 55 9.95 14.14 -12.08
CA THR A 55 8.96 13.06 -11.95
C THR A 55 9.23 11.93 -12.92
N THR A 56 8.81 10.74 -12.50
CA THR A 56 8.58 9.59 -13.36
C THR A 56 7.08 9.35 -13.43
N GLY A 57 6.48 9.60 -14.59
CA GLY A 57 5.07 9.34 -14.87
C GLY A 57 4.89 8.07 -15.70
N LEU A 58 4.08 7.12 -15.23
CA LEU A 58 3.79 5.86 -15.93
C LEU A 58 2.30 5.73 -16.28
N PHE A 59 2.04 5.14 -17.44
CA PHE A 59 0.75 5.03 -18.10
C PHE A 59 0.50 3.60 -18.58
N LEU A 60 -0.77 3.19 -18.66
CA LEU A 60 -1.15 1.89 -19.23
C LEU A 60 -0.85 1.80 -20.73
N SER A 61 -0.90 2.93 -21.43
CA SER A 61 -0.78 3.00 -22.89
C SER A 61 -0.28 4.36 -23.34
N GLN A 62 0.12 4.44 -24.61
CA GLN A 62 0.54 5.70 -25.22
C GLN A 62 -0.61 6.69 -25.42
N HIS A 63 -1.83 6.18 -25.56
CA HIS A 63 -3.04 6.99 -25.55
C HIS A 63 -3.26 7.65 -24.17
N ASP A 64 -3.05 6.92 -23.08
CA ASP A 64 -3.14 7.47 -21.73
C ASP A 64 -2.02 8.46 -21.42
N LYS A 65 -0.81 8.19 -21.90
CA LYS A 65 0.32 9.15 -21.85
C LYS A 65 -0.03 10.47 -22.54
N THR A 66 -0.63 10.41 -23.74
CA THR A 66 -1.05 11.61 -24.48
C THR A 66 -2.12 12.42 -23.74
N LYS A 67 -2.94 11.75 -22.92
CA LYS A 67 -4.00 12.37 -22.12
C LYS A 67 -3.58 12.73 -20.70
N ASN A 68 -2.34 12.44 -20.30
CA ASN A 68 -1.86 12.55 -18.92
C ASN A 68 -2.76 11.81 -17.91
N ASN A 69 -3.14 10.58 -18.26
CA ASN A 69 -3.92 9.67 -17.41
C ASN A 69 -3.00 8.65 -16.73
N PHE A 70 -2.42 9.03 -15.61
CA PHE A 70 -1.37 8.28 -14.91
C PHE A 70 -1.93 7.03 -14.22
N VAL A 71 -1.11 5.97 -14.21
CA VAL A 71 -1.24 4.88 -13.21
C VAL A 71 -0.37 5.16 -12.01
N PHE A 72 0.80 5.75 -12.26
CA PHE A 72 1.83 6.04 -11.26
C PHE A 72 2.46 7.39 -11.61
N ILE A 73 2.72 8.18 -10.58
CA ILE A 73 3.59 9.37 -10.66
C ILE A 73 4.36 9.49 -9.35
N ASN A 74 5.62 9.92 -9.41
CA ASN A 74 6.43 10.17 -8.22
C ASN A 74 7.03 11.58 -8.17
N ASP A 75 7.55 11.94 -7.00
CA ASP A 75 8.29 13.17 -6.76
C ASP A 75 9.68 12.80 -6.22
N PHE A 76 10.72 13.11 -7.00
CA PHE A 76 12.13 12.76 -6.72
C PHE A 76 12.34 11.32 -6.23
N GLU A 77 11.52 10.38 -6.70
CA GLU A 77 11.53 8.97 -6.26
C GLU A 77 11.14 8.74 -4.79
N GLU A 78 10.94 9.77 -3.98
CA GLU A 78 10.67 9.63 -2.54
C GLU A 78 9.22 9.25 -2.25
N ASN A 79 8.28 9.93 -2.93
CA ASN A 79 6.84 9.74 -2.75
C ASN A 79 6.21 9.41 -4.10
N ALA A 80 5.24 8.51 -4.10
CA ALA A 80 4.50 8.15 -5.30
C ALA A 80 2.99 8.12 -5.06
N ILE A 81 2.21 8.40 -6.10
CA ILE A 81 0.77 8.16 -6.14
C ILE A 81 0.50 7.06 -7.14
N VAL A 82 -0.35 6.10 -6.75
CA VAL A 82 -0.81 5.01 -7.62
C VAL A 82 -2.31 4.92 -7.62
N GLY A 83 -2.91 4.76 -8.81
CA GLY A 83 -4.33 4.47 -8.95
C GLY A 83 -4.59 2.98 -8.75
N ILE A 84 -5.30 2.62 -7.67
CA ILE A 84 -5.63 1.25 -7.29
C ILE A 84 -7.12 1.17 -6.99
N ASN A 85 -7.84 0.27 -7.65
CA ASN A 85 -9.27 0.03 -7.44
C ASN A 85 -10.13 1.32 -7.42
N GLY A 86 -9.81 2.28 -8.29
CA GLY A 86 -10.53 3.54 -8.44
C GLY A 86 -10.17 4.61 -7.41
N LYS A 87 -9.12 4.40 -6.61
CA LYS A 87 -8.63 5.37 -5.61
C LYS A 87 -7.14 5.64 -5.83
N GLN A 88 -6.71 6.84 -5.46
CA GLN A 88 -5.30 7.15 -5.35
C GLN A 88 -4.76 6.70 -3.99
N VAL A 89 -3.64 5.98 -4.01
CA VAL A 89 -2.91 5.55 -2.81
C VAL A 89 -1.54 6.20 -2.84
N LYS A 90 -1.15 6.82 -1.73
CA LYS A 90 0.16 7.44 -1.55
C LYS A 90 1.15 6.41 -1.01
N PHE A 91 2.29 6.30 -1.67
CA PHE A 91 3.37 5.39 -1.40
C PHE A 91 4.61 6.17 -1.00
N LYS A 92 5.40 5.59 -0.10
CA LYS A 92 6.71 6.11 0.29
C LYS A 92 7.79 5.13 -0.11
N LEU A 93 8.90 5.64 -0.63
CA LEU A 93 10.07 4.83 -0.96
C LEU A 93 10.59 4.14 0.31
N GLU A 94 10.76 2.84 0.22
CA GLU A 94 11.35 2.01 1.28
C GLU A 94 12.78 1.61 0.91
N GLU A 95 13.01 1.27 -0.36
CA GLU A 95 14.29 0.77 -0.83
C GLU A 95 14.52 1.12 -2.31
N SER A 96 15.75 1.49 -2.65
CA SER A 96 16.21 1.67 -4.02
C SER A 96 17.63 1.09 -4.13
N PRO A 97 17.80 -0.19 -4.46
CA PRO A 97 19.12 -0.81 -4.50
C PRO A 97 20.01 -0.11 -5.52
N GLU A 98 21.24 0.22 -5.10
CA GLU A 98 22.19 0.97 -5.92
C GLU A 98 22.44 0.26 -7.26
N GLY A 99 22.41 1.03 -8.36
CA GLY A 99 22.65 0.53 -9.72
C GLY A 99 21.54 -0.35 -10.33
N SER A 100 20.38 -0.52 -9.67
CA SER A 100 19.35 -1.46 -10.12
C SER A 100 18.19 -0.86 -10.92
N HIS A 101 18.09 0.48 -11.01
CA HIS A 101 16.91 1.20 -11.53
C HIS A 101 15.57 0.65 -10.99
N THR A 102 15.60 0.11 -9.77
CA THR A 102 14.47 -0.54 -9.11
C THR A 102 14.12 0.23 -7.86
N TYR A 103 12.85 0.58 -7.72
CA TYR A 103 12.30 1.38 -6.64
C TYR A 103 11.21 0.59 -5.96
N ILE A 104 11.33 0.41 -4.65
CA ILE A 104 10.41 -0.36 -3.84
C ILE A 104 9.73 0.60 -2.87
N TYR A 105 8.40 0.67 -2.96
CA TYR A 105 7.59 1.54 -2.14
C TYR A 105 6.59 0.75 -1.29
N GLY A 106 6.21 1.30 -0.15
CA GLY A 106 5.20 0.74 0.75
C GLY A 106 4.08 1.72 1.06
N ALA A 107 2.87 1.19 1.24
CA ALA A 107 1.69 1.91 1.73
C ALA A 107 0.62 0.92 2.21
N GLU A 108 0.03 1.10 3.39
CA GLU A 108 -1.23 0.42 3.78
C GLU A 108 -1.30 -1.11 3.50
N GLY A 109 -0.19 -1.84 3.71
CA GLY A 109 -0.10 -3.28 3.43
C GLY A 109 0.11 -3.66 1.96
N TYR A 110 0.23 -2.66 1.08
CA TYR A 110 0.74 -2.78 -0.27
C TYR A 110 2.26 -2.70 -0.31
N LYS A 111 2.84 -3.46 -1.23
CA LYS A 111 4.22 -3.32 -1.70
C LYS A 111 4.21 -3.08 -3.19
N LEU A 112 4.81 -1.98 -3.62
CA LEU A 112 4.98 -1.61 -5.01
C LEU A 112 6.44 -1.76 -5.40
N THR A 113 6.72 -2.35 -6.55
CA THR A 113 8.04 -2.36 -7.17
C THR A 113 7.93 -1.81 -8.58
N ILE A 114 8.71 -0.76 -8.85
CA ILE A 114 8.89 -0.18 -10.17
C ILE A 114 10.31 -0.49 -10.61
N LYS A 115 10.48 -1.13 -11.75
CA LYS A 115 11.79 -1.35 -12.37
C LYS A 115 11.80 -0.74 -13.76
N ILE A 116 12.65 0.25 -13.99
CA ILE A 116 12.85 0.82 -15.33
C ILE A 116 13.62 -0.23 -16.14
N THR A 117 13.01 -0.74 -17.21
CA THR A 117 13.60 -1.78 -18.06
C THR A 117 14.19 -1.21 -19.33
N LYS A 118 13.75 -0.03 -19.74
CA LYS A 118 14.25 0.69 -20.90
C LYS A 118 14.11 2.18 -20.68
N GLU A 119 15.12 2.91 -21.12
CA GLU A 119 15.16 4.37 -21.11
C GLU A 119 15.72 4.85 -22.45
N VAL A 120 15.01 5.77 -23.09
CA VAL A 120 15.40 6.37 -24.36
C VAL A 120 15.33 7.88 -24.19
N GLN A 121 16.48 8.54 -24.29
CA GLN A 121 16.54 9.99 -24.14
C GLN A 121 15.69 10.69 -25.21
N SER A 122 14.79 11.56 -24.76
CA SER A 122 13.81 12.28 -25.60
C SER A 122 13.98 13.81 -25.52
N GLY A 123 14.84 14.30 -24.64
CA GLY A 123 15.21 15.71 -24.50
C GLY A 123 16.47 15.91 -23.65
N TYR A 124 16.76 17.15 -23.26
CA TYR A 124 17.94 17.48 -22.46
C TYR A 124 17.90 16.81 -21.08
N GLU A 125 16.80 16.98 -20.36
CA GLU A 125 16.57 16.40 -19.03
C GLU A 125 15.39 15.41 -19.02
N ASN A 126 14.98 14.94 -20.20
CA ASN A 126 13.80 14.08 -20.37
C ASN A 126 14.15 12.78 -21.10
N ALA A 127 13.53 11.69 -20.65
CA ALA A 127 13.60 10.38 -21.27
C ALA A 127 12.24 9.69 -21.31
N ASP A 128 11.98 8.96 -22.39
CA ASP A 128 10.89 8.00 -22.47
C ASP A 128 11.32 6.69 -21.82
N VAL A 129 10.42 6.10 -21.02
CA VAL A 129 10.72 4.88 -20.27
C VAL A 129 9.69 3.77 -20.52
N GLU A 130 10.15 2.53 -20.40
CA GLU A 130 9.31 1.36 -20.15
C GLU A 130 9.66 0.81 -18.77
N ALA A 131 8.64 0.39 -18.02
CA ALA A 131 8.81 -0.07 -16.65
C ALA A 131 8.00 -1.33 -16.36
N GLU A 132 8.60 -2.25 -15.61
CA GLU A 132 7.87 -3.31 -14.93
C GLU A 132 7.24 -2.75 -13.64
N PHE A 133 5.92 -2.84 -13.57
CA PHE A 133 5.10 -2.47 -12.43
C PHE A 133 4.62 -3.74 -11.73
N LEU A 134 4.98 -3.90 -10.46
CA LEU A 134 4.56 -5.02 -9.61
C LEU A 134 3.90 -4.46 -8.35
N LEU A 135 2.61 -4.72 -8.18
CA LEU A 135 1.86 -4.36 -6.97
C LEU A 135 1.43 -5.62 -6.25
N GLN A 136 1.75 -5.71 -4.96
CA GLN A 136 1.38 -6.82 -4.09
C GLN A 136 0.59 -6.31 -2.89
N ARG A 137 -0.43 -7.06 -2.46
CA ARG A 137 -1.12 -6.89 -1.18
C ARG A 137 -1.49 -8.27 -0.66
N GLY A 138 -0.96 -8.65 0.51
CA GLY A 138 -1.12 -10.01 1.02
C GLY A 138 -0.60 -11.05 0.01
N SER A 139 -1.48 -11.97 -0.38
CA SER A 139 -1.19 -12.99 -1.40
C SER A 139 -1.47 -12.53 -2.84
N SER A 140 -2.20 -11.43 -3.00
CA SER A 140 -2.58 -10.88 -4.31
C SER A 140 -1.42 -10.16 -4.97
N ILE A 141 -1.16 -10.48 -6.25
CA ILE A 141 -0.08 -9.90 -7.04
C ILE A 141 -0.62 -9.44 -8.39
N LEU A 142 -0.29 -8.21 -8.77
CA LEU A 142 -0.58 -7.62 -10.07
C LEU A 142 0.72 -7.21 -10.75
N ARG A 143 0.92 -7.65 -11.99
CA ARG A 143 2.06 -7.29 -12.84
C ARG A 143 1.59 -6.60 -14.10
N LYS A 144 2.26 -5.51 -14.48
CA LYS A 144 2.05 -4.78 -15.73
C LYS A 144 3.39 -4.32 -16.28
N THR A 145 3.47 -4.20 -17.60
CA THR A 145 4.49 -3.38 -18.26
C THR A 145 3.82 -2.06 -18.60
N LEU A 146 4.42 -0.95 -18.17
CA LEU A 146 3.91 0.40 -18.36
C LEU A 146 4.86 1.20 -19.23
N VAL A 147 4.32 2.18 -19.93
CA VAL A 147 5.08 3.17 -20.69
C VAL A 147 5.06 4.50 -19.95
N GLY A 148 6.09 5.32 -20.10
CA GLY A 148 6.20 6.52 -19.29
C GLY A 148 7.15 7.55 -19.83
N TYR A 149 7.41 8.53 -18.98
CA TYR A 149 8.53 9.42 -19.08
C TYR A 149 9.16 9.61 -17.71
N ARG A 150 10.42 10.01 -17.71
CA ARG A 150 11.14 10.56 -16.57
C ARG A 150 11.75 11.87 -17.00
N GLY A 151 11.67 12.88 -16.15
CA GLY A 151 12.42 14.10 -16.42
C GLY A 151 12.33 15.17 -15.36
N CYS A 152 13.25 16.12 -15.55
CA CYS A 152 13.24 17.47 -15.06
C CYS A 152 13.29 18.39 -16.31
#